data_AF-A0A7Y7TCC4-F1
#
_entry.id   AF-A0A7Y7TCC4-F1
#
_cell.length_a   1.000
_cell.length_b   1.000
_cell.length_c   1.000
_cell.angle_alpha   90.00
_cell.angle_beta   90.00
_cell.angle_gamma   90.00
#
_symmetry.space_group_name_H-M   'P 1'
#
loop_
_entity.id
_entity.type
_entity.pdbx_description
1 polymer ?
#
loop_
_entity_poly.entity_id
_entity_poly.type
_entity_poly.pdbx_seq_one_letter_code
_entity_poly.pdbx_strand_id
1 'polypeptide(L)'
;MKKVSILAAAIAVALTGCGSDSSNSGVTTPTEPSTTTNKFIDAVVEGIYYNTSSGLNGVTNSEGEFTAKTSDTVTFFIGGENGLKVGAASNRDVLTPFEAAGKYDRALNLAILLQSLDNQFGNTSDEVLTIPDMLRAPDAATLAKMKDLSLDDRDSVTDFLTAVGVSSIISESEALTHMENAFGEKSGTVRGSDEANPFVAKNGQYIRSIMVRQYDIEDPINNPNKKTILVHADKMLPETVFENTRGMPYFTYQDSANGLLVVAESDFLLSGATAEGHINCELTGDSTNCSQQAHPNFSLNSPFSYLLIDKSKEDTTPKTESYGWVPFIEGNQQALNHYTPNKLEDDRNEGDVTPSYQYETLSGSYDPITKIYTQVRSKTELNDPSDKSSEAKRIEESLNFFYQVEAPNDERYVDFTGTWDTTQICADGQSAVMRMVFDAEGATVSGQECNSNSPENLENAGNKYTYEELAAIDYWWFNTTGRASKATLTELNSVVRFCDDTDNGYVPGSGAQCPVDENGYSQEYIIKWEYQPAGTSWDEGLLTRRKMTPSGVTTGHVSIMQKIN
;
A
#
# COMPACT_ATOMS: atom_id res chain seq x y z
N MET A 1 -48.44 -23.55 38.73
CA MET A 1 -49.65 -22.83 38.28
C MET A 1 -49.43 -22.34 36.87
N LYS A 2 -50.41 -22.63 36.01
CA LYS A 2 -50.81 -22.06 34.71
C LYS A 2 -49.75 -21.58 33.71
N LYS A 3 -49.62 -22.41 32.67
CA LYS A 3 -49.29 -22.06 31.28
C LYS A 3 -50.22 -20.96 30.75
N VAL A 4 -49.71 -20.04 29.93
CA VAL A 4 -50.42 -19.46 28.77
C VAL A 4 -49.40 -19.10 27.69
N SER A 5 -49.60 -19.67 26.51
CA SER A 5 -49.03 -19.31 25.19
C SER A 5 -50.08 -18.48 24.42
N ILE A 6 -49.75 -18.02 23.19
CA ILE A 6 -50.59 -17.35 22.15
C ILE A 6 -50.28 -15.83 22.05
N LEU A 7 -50.04 -15.17 20.91
CA LEU A 7 -50.32 -15.43 19.49
C LEU A 7 -49.36 -14.62 18.58
N ALA A 8 -49.13 -15.15 17.38
CA ALA A 8 -48.59 -14.43 16.23
C ALA A 8 -49.57 -13.36 15.70
N ALA A 9 -49.07 -12.25 15.17
CA ALA A 9 -49.84 -11.36 14.31
C ALA A 9 -48.97 -10.94 13.11
N ALA A 10 -49.19 -11.61 11.99
CA ALA A 10 -48.78 -11.15 10.67
C ALA A 10 -49.64 -9.93 10.28
N ILE A 11 -49.00 -8.84 9.90
CA ILE A 11 -49.66 -7.69 9.29
C ILE A 11 -49.19 -7.64 7.83
N ALA A 12 -50.07 -8.11 6.96
CA ALA A 12 -50.07 -7.78 5.54
C ALA A 12 -50.80 -6.44 5.39
N VAL A 13 -50.16 -5.43 4.80
CA VAL A 13 -50.83 -4.21 4.34
C VAL A 13 -50.75 -4.17 2.82
N ALA A 14 -51.94 -4.14 2.22
CA ALA A 14 -52.19 -4.07 0.80
C ALA A 14 -51.83 -2.69 0.22
N LEU A 15 -51.31 -2.70 -1.00
CA LEU A 15 -51.17 -1.50 -1.84
C LEU A 15 -52.52 -1.06 -2.40
N THR A 16 -52.90 0.18 -2.08
CA THR A 16 -53.79 1.10 -2.82
C THR A 16 -53.33 2.50 -2.39
N GLY A 17 -53.06 3.54 -3.18
CA GLY A 17 -53.34 3.90 -4.57
C GLY A 17 -53.73 5.39 -4.57
N CYS A 18 -52.95 6.23 -5.29
CA CYS A 18 -53.27 7.56 -5.85
C CYS A 18 -53.28 8.84 -4.95
N GLY A 19 -52.41 9.80 -5.31
CA GLY A 19 -52.85 11.14 -5.76
C GLY A 19 -52.63 12.37 -4.86
N SER A 20 -52.01 13.40 -5.46
CA SER A 20 -52.19 14.86 -5.27
C SER A 20 -51.05 15.68 -4.61
N ASP A 21 -50.65 16.73 -5.35
CA ASP A 21 -49.77 17.87 -5.04
C ASP A 21 -49.97 18.51 -3.66
N SER A 22 -48.88 18.89 -2.98
CA SER A 22 -48.49 20.28 -2.66
C SER A 22 -47.30 20.36 -1.69
N SER A 23 -46.58 21.47 -1.83
CA SER A 23 -45.26 21.87 -1.31
C SER A 23 -45.06 21.87 0.21
N ASN A 24 -43.86 21.48 0.68
CA ASN A 24 -42.89 22.31 1.43
C ASN A 24 -42.03 21.51 2.44
N SER A 25 -40.73 21.85 2.46
CA SER A 25 -39.73 21.69 3.55
C SER A 25 -39.46 20.31 4.19
N GLY A 26 -38.29 19.76 3.85
CA GLY A 26 -37.27 19.37 4.84
C GLY A 26 -37.46 18.05 5.58
N VAL A 27 -36.92 16.97 4.99
CA VAL A 27 -36.06 15.96 5.65
C VAL A 27 -35.22 15.36 4.52
N THR A 28 -33.90 15.57 4.52
CA THR A 28 -33.01 14.76 3.68
C THR A 28 -32.91 13.39 4.35
N THR A 29 -33.81 12.48 3.99
CA THR A 29 -33.55 11.05 4.15
C THR A 29 -32.16 10.77 3.55
N PRO A 30 -31.27 10.02 4.24
CA PRO A 30 -30.01 9.61 3.64
C PRO A 30 -30.34 8.94 2.31
N THR A 31 -29.85 9.51 1.21
CA THR A 31 -29.95 8.88 -0.10
C THR A 31 -29.15 7.58 0.00
N GLU A 32 -29.84 6.43 -0.08
CA GLU A 32 -29.17 5.14 -0.18
C GLU A 32 -28.10 5.21 -1.29
N PRO A 33 -26.87 4.72 -1.04
CA PRO A 33 -25.80 4.83 -2.02
C PRO A 33 -26.21 4.12 -3.32
N SER A 34 -26.12 4.87 -4.43
CA SER A 34 -26.57 4.37 -5.73
C SER A 34 -25.60 3.33 -6.27
N THR A 35 -26.14 2.33 -6.95
CA THR A 35 -25.35 1.36 -7.71
C THR A 35 -24.84 2.01 -9.00
N THR A 36 -23.55 1.89 -9.27
CA THR A 36 -22.87 2.37 -10.48
C THR A 36 -22.21 1.21 -11.23
N THR A 37 -22.08 1.39 -12.55
CA THR A 37 -21.26 0.54 -13.41
C THR A 37 -19.94 1.27 -13.65
N ASN A 38 -18.83 0.60 -13.41
CA ASN A 38 -17.48 1.17 -13.40
C ASN A 38 -16.53 0.23 -14.15
N LYS A 39 -15.29 0.65 -14.47
CA LYS A 39 -14.36 -0.13 -15.31
C LYS A 39 -13.03 -0.40 -14.64
N PHE A 40 -12.48 -1.61 -14.85
CA PHE A 40 -11.08 -1.93 -14.53
C PHE A 40 -10.24 -1.92 -15.81
N ILE A 41 -9.19 -1.09 -15.86
CA ILE A 41 -8.43 -0.77 -17.09
C ILE A 41 -6.91 -0.94 -16.88
N ASP A 42 -6.34 -1.92 -17.56
CA ASP A 42 -4.94 -2.03 -18.03
C ASP A 42 -4.97 -2.23 -19.56
N ALA A 43 -5.82 -1.46 -20.25
CA ALA A 43 -6.75 -1.89 -21.30
C ALA A 43 -7.95 -2.64 -20.69
N VAL A 44 -9.04 -2.82 -21.43
CA VAL A 44 -10.25 -3.38 -20.85
C VAL A 44 -9.95 -4.78 -20.29
N VAL A 45 -10.10 -5.01 -18.97
CA VAL A 45 -9.79 -6.33 -18.38
C VAL A 45 -11.04 -7.17 -18.21
N GLU A 46 -11.19 -8.21 -19.02
CA GLU A 46 -12.29 -9.18 -18.96
C GLU A 46 -11.90 -10.39 -18.08
N GLY A 47 -12.75 -10.74 -17.12
CA GLY A 47 -12.60 -11.99 -16.38
C GLY A 47 -11.98 -11.85 -14.99
N ILE A 48 -11.73 -10.64 -14.50
CA ILE A 48 -11.25 -10.45 -13.11
C ILE A 48 -12.42 -10.55 -12.15
N TYR A 49 -12.28 -11.34 -11.09
CA TYR A 49 -13.31 -11.46 -10.05
C TYR A 49 -13.24 -10.24 -9.14
N TYR A 50 -14.39 -9.75 -8.68
CA TYR A 50 -14.45 -8.69 -7.69
C TYR A 50 -15.49 -8.97 -6.62
N ASN A 51 -15.24 -8.46 -5.42
CA ASN A 51 -16.25 -8.30 -4.38
C ASN A 51 -16.23 -6.87 -3.84
N THR A 52 -17.29 -6.50 -3.13
CA THR A 52 -17.47 -5.16 -2.58
C THR A 52 -17.80 -5.24 -1.10
N SER A 53 -17.49 -4.18 -0.37
CA SER A 53 -17.88 -4.01 1.05
C SER A 53 -19.39 -4.08 1.28
N SER A 54 -20.25 -3.82 0.27
CA SER A 54 -21.71 -4.01 0.38
C SER A 54 -22.20 -5.42 0.04
N GLY A 55 -21.29 -6.35 -0.27
CA GLY A 55 -21.60 -7.74 -0.59
C GLY A 55 -21.94 -8.01 -2.06
N LEU A 56 -21.90 -6.99 -2.93
CA LEU A 56 -21.94 -7.22 -4.39
C LEU A 56 -20.65 -7.91 -4.83
N ASN A 57 -20.77 -8.85 -5.76
CA ASN A 57 -19.65 -9.56 -6.35
C ASN A 57 -19.97 -9.95 -7.80
N GLY A 58 -18.93 -10.29 -8.55
CA GLY A 58 -19.06 -10.74 -9.92
C GLY A 58 -17.72 -10.87 -10.62
N VAL A 59 -17.78 -10.88 -11.94
CA VAL A 59 -16.61 -10.91 -12.82
C VAL A 59 -16.74 -9.77 -13.81
N THR A 60 -15.65 -9.10 -14.15
CA THR A 60 -15.68 -8.04 -15.16
C THR A 60 -16.10 -8.59 -16.53
N ASN A 61 -16.96 -7.87 -17.22
CA ASN A 61 -17.42 -8.26 -18.55
C ASN A 61 -16.39 -7.90 -19.64
N SER A 62 -16.73 -8.13 -20.91
CA SER A 62 -15.88 -7.81 -22.07
C SER A 62 -15.61 -6.32 -22.28
N GLU A 63 -16.30 -5.44 -21.55
CA GLU A 63 -16.05 -3.99 -21.49
C GLU A 63 -15.28 -3.59 -20.22
N GLY A 64 -14.84 -4.58 -19.41
CA GLY A 64 -14.09 -4.39 -18.18
C GLY A 64 -14.98 -3.92 -17.04
N GLU A 65 -16.30 -4.02 -17.19
CA GLU A 65 -17.24 -3.40 -16.29
C GLU A 65 -17.51 -4.26 -15.06
N PHE A 66 -17.57 -3.62 -13.90
CA PHE A 66 -18.03 -4.17 -12.65
C PHE A 66 -19.09 -3.26 -12.02
N THR A 67 -19.90 -3.80 -11.11
CA THR A 67 -20.98 -3.08 -10.44
C THR A 67 -20.69 -2.93 -8.94
N ALA A 68 -20.79 -1.71 -8.43
CA ALA A 68 -20.55 -1.40 -7.03
C ALA A 68 -21.45 -0.24 -6.58
N LYS A 69 -21.65 -0.05 -5.27
CA LYS A 69 -22.28 1.17 -4.76
C LYS A 69 -21.27 2.30 -4.67
N THR A 70 -21.72 3.55 -4.72
CA THR A 70 -20.85 4.74 -4.68
C THR A 70 -19.93 4.83 -3.46
N SER A 71 -20.24 4.16 -2.35
CA SER A 71 -19.42 4.15 -1.13
C SER A 71 -18.63 2.86 -0.93
N ASP A 72 -18.71 1.91 -1.87
CA ASP A 72 -18.08 0.61 -1.69
C ASP A 72 -16.57 0.69 -1.85
N THR A 73 -15.81 0.01 -0.99
CA THR A 73 -14.52 -0.54 -1.41
C THR A 73 -14.73 -1.79 -2.27
N VAL A 74 -13.94 -1.91 -3.34
CA VAL A 74 -13.93 -3.03 -4.28
C VAL A 74 -12.59 -3.74 -4.19
N THR A 75 -12.59 -5.07 -4.03
CA THR A 75 -11.38 -5.90 -4.04
C THR A 75 -11.38 -6.78 -5.28
N PHE A 76 -10.25 -6.84 -5.97
CA PHE A 76 -10.07 -7.59 -7.21
C PHE A 76 -9.22 -8.85 -6.99
N PHE A 77 -9.58 -9.91 -7.71
CA PHE A 77 -8.96 -11.22 -7.58
C PHE A 77 -8.74 -11.88 -8.94
N ILE A 78 -7.62 -12.58 -9.08
CA ILE A 78 -7.40 -13.57 -10.13
C ILE A 78 -7.54 -14.94 -9.49
N GLY A 79 -8.34 -15.85 -10.08
CA GLY A 79 -8.61 -17.16 -9.48
C GLY A 79 -9.94 -17.28 -8.74
N GLY A 80 -10.85 -16.31 -8.89
CA GLY A 80 -12.11 -16.25 -8.13
C GLY A 80 -11.92 -15.73 -6.71
N GLU A 81 -12.95 -15.84 -5.86
CA GLU A 81 -12.97 -15.32 -4.49
C GLU A 81 -11.83 -15.85 -3.60
N ASN A 82 -11.40 -17.09 -3.85
CA ASN A 82 -10.34 -17.78 -3.11
C ASN A 82 -8.97 -17.67 -3.79
N GLY A 83 -8.89 -16.89 -4.88
CA GLY A 83 -7.67 -16.70 -5.64
C GLY A 83 -6.75 -15.62 -5.06
N LEU A 84 -5.81 -15.16 -5.89
CA LEU A 84 -4.91 -14.09 -5.53
C LEU A 84 -5.67 -12.76 -5.44
N LYS A 85 -5.66 -12.13 -4.26
CA LYS A 85 -6.01 -10.71 -4.09
C LYS A 85 -4.97 -9.85 -4.82
N VAL A 86 -5.35 -9.20 -5.91
CA VAL A 86 -4.43 -8.36 -6.68
C VAL A 86 -4.42 -6.90 -6.18
N GLY A 87 -5.54 -6.43 -5.64
CA GLY A 87 -5.67 -5.05 -5.16
C GLY A 87 -7.05 -4.73 -4.60
N ALA A 88 -7.16 -3.60 -3.89
CA ALA A 88 -8.43 -3.04 -3.47
C ALA A 88 -8.39 -1.51 -3.55
N ALA A 89 -9.53 -0.91 -3.87
CA ALA A 89 -9.68 0.54 -3.95
C ALA A 89 -11.12 0.96 -3.66
N SER A 90 -11.31 2.21 -3.23
CA SER A 90 -12.66 2.78 -3.15
C SER A 90 -13.25 2.92 -4.56
N ASN A 91 -14.56 2.66 -4.67
CA ASN A 91 -15.27 2.66 -5.94
C ASN A 91 -15.20 4.03 -6.63
N ARG A 92 -14.93 3.99 -7.93
CA ARG A 92 -14.86 5.15 -8.83
C ARG A 92 -15.09 4.66 -10.26
N ASP A 93 -15.29 5.59 -11.18
CA ASP A 93 -15.59 5.35 -12.59
C ASP A 93 -14.59 4.42 -13.30
N VAL A 94 -13.29 4.65 -13.07
CA VAL A 94 -12.20 3.88 -13.66
C VAL A 94 -11.17 3.53 -12.58
N LEU A 95 -10.84 2.24 -12.48
CA LEU A 95 -9.74 1.72 -11.68
C LEU A 95 -8.70 1.07 -12.58
N THR A 96 -7.43 1.30 -12.29
CA THR A 96 -6.26 0.78 -13.01
C THR A 96 -5.41 -0.07 -12.06
N PRO A 97 -4.42 -0.83 -12.56
CA PRO A 97 -3.46 -1.51 -11.72
C PRO A 97 -2.82 -0.62 -10.64
N PHE A 98 -2.54 0.66 -10.92
CA PHE A 98 -1.96 1.58 -9.93
C PHE A 98 -2.93 1.91 -8.80
N GLU A 99 -4.21 2.14 -9.09
CA GLU A 99 -5.21 2.42 -8.06
C GLU A 99 -5.51 1.20 -7.20
N ALA A 100 -5.56 0.01 -7.79
CA ALA A 100 -5.85 -1.22 -7.06
C ALA A 100 -4.64 -1.71 -6.26
N ALA A 101 -3.43 -1.62 -6.83
CA ALA A 101 -2.23 -2.19 -6.25
C ALA A 101 -1.43 -1.22 -5.37
N GLY A 102 -1.63 0.09 -5.54
CA GLY A 102 -1.13 1.13 -4.65
C GLY A 102 0.37 1.46 -4.73
N LYS A 103 1.15 0.80 -5.60
CA LYS A 103 2.59 1.06 -5.79
C LYS A 103 3.13 0.55 -7.13
N TYR A 104 4.35 0.96 -7.48
CA TYR A 104 4.94 0.75 -8.81
C TYR A 104 5.08 -0.72 -9.15
N ASP A 105 5.80 -1.46 -8.30
CA ASP A 105 6.06 -2.88 -8.51
C ASP A 105 4.82 -3.72 -8.72
N ARG A 106 3.84 -3.60 -7.81
CA ARG A 106 2.64 -4.43 -7.90
C ARG A 106 1.81 -4.06 -9.11
N ALA A 107 1.70 -2.78 -9.45
CA ALA A 107 0.98 -2.33 -10.63
C ALA A 107 1.64 -2.86 -11.90
N LEU A 108 2.96 -2.72 -12.03
CA LEU A 108 3.72 -3.22 -13.16
C LEU A 108 3.69 -4.76 -13.26
N ASN A 109 3.86 -5.45 -12.13
CA ASN A 109 3.82 -6.91 -12.06
C ASN A 109 2.43 -7.46 -12.35
N LEU A 110 1.37 -6.77 -11.91
CA LEU A 110 0.00 -7.08 -12.29
C LEU A 110 -0.19 -6.88 -13.80
N ALA A 111 0.31 -5.78 -14.36
CA ALA A 111 0.19 -5.52 -15.79
C ALA A 111 0.90 -6.59 -16.64
N ILE A 112 2.11 -6.98 -16.26
CA ILE A 112 2.86 -8.05 -16.92
C ILE A 112 2.15 -9.39 -16.78
N LEU A 113 1.59 -9.69 -15.62
CA LEU A 113 0.78 -10.88 -15.42
C LEU A 113 -0.42 -10.91 -16.37
N LEU A 114 -1.21 -9.83 -16.40
CA LEU A 114 -2.41 -9.71 -17.24
C LEU A 114 -2.07 -9.83 -18.73
N GLN A 115 -1.12 -9.03 -19.21
CA GLN A 115 -0.72 -8.97 -20.62
C GLN A 115 -0.03 -10.25 -21.09
N SER A 116 0.77 -10.91 -20.24
CA SER A 116 1.40 -12.18 -20.60
C SER A 116 0.39 -13.34 -20.69
N LEU A 117 -0.61 -13.35 -19.80
CA LEU A 117 -1.70 -14.32 -19.86
C LEU A 117 -2.56 -14.13 -21.11
N ASP A 118 -2.92 -12.88 -21.42
CA ASP A 118 -3.72 -12.57 -22.60
C ASP A 118 -2.97 -12.89 -23.91
N ASN A 119 -1.70 -12.52 -24.03
CA ASN A 119 -0.88 -12.87 -25.20
C ASN A 119 -0.77 -14.39 -25.44
N GLN A 120 -0.80 -15.18 -24.37
CA GLN A 120 -0.68 -16.64 -24.46
C GLN A 120 -2.02 -17.35 -24.69
N PHE A 121 -3.09 -16.87 -24.05
CA PHE A 121 -4.36 -17.60 -23.92
C PHE A 121 -5.61 -16.78 -24.29
N GLY A 122 -5.46 -15.47 -24.40
CA GLY A 122 -6.53 -14.52 -24.66
C GLY A 122 -6.76 -14.29 -26.15
N ASN A 123 -7.25 -13.09 -26.46
CA ASN A 123 -7.56 -12.68 -27.83
C ASN A 123 -6.34 -11.94 -28.42
N THR A 124 -6.22 -11.84 -29.75
CA THR A 124 -5.03 -11.20 -30.38
C THR A 124 -5.15 -9.67 -30.45
N SER A 125 -5.93 -9.04 -29.56
CA SER A 125 -6.21 -7.59 -29.59
C SER A 125 -5.68 -6.92 -28.33
N ASP A 126 -4.92 -5.84 -28.52
CA ASP A 126 -4.42 -4.99 -27.43
C ASP A 126 -5.53 -4.14 -26.77
N GLU A 127 -6.79 -4.25 -27.22
CA GLU A 127 -7.92 -3.50 -26.67
C GLU A 127 -8.55 -4.14 -25.43
N VAL A 128 -8.48 -5.48 -25.30
CA VAL A 128 -9.14 -6.24 -24.23
C VAL A 128 -8.21 -7.34 -23.71
N LEU A 129 -7.77 -7.22 -22.45
CA LEU A 129 -7.02 -8.25 -21.74
C LEU A 129 -7.98 -9.29 -21.14
N THR A 130 -7.84 -10.53 -21.57
CA THR A 130 -8.74 -11.63 -21.19
C THR A 130 -8.05 -12.58 -20.20
N ILE A 131 -8.58 -12.67 -18.97
CA ILE A 131 -8.16 -13.73 -18.05
C ILE A 131 -8.60 -15.08 -18.61
N PRO A 132 -7.71 -16.08 -18.77
CA PRO A 132 -8.10 -17.38 -19.33
C PRO A 132 -9.04 -18.14 -18.39
N ASP A 133 -9.93 -18.98 -18.94
CA ASP A 133 -10.95 -19.70 -18.17
C ASP A 133 -10.37 -20.53 -17.01
N MET A 134 -9.17 -21.11 -17.19
CA MET A 134 -8.47 -21.85 -16.13
C MET A 134 -8.09 -20.99 -14.91
N LEU A 135 -8.05 -19.66 -15.05
CA LEU A 135 -7.80 -18.70 -13.97
C LEU A 135 -9.05 -17.90 -13.58
N ARG A 136 -10.15 -17.96 -14.35
CA ARG A 136 -11.46 -17.43 -13.91
C ARG A 136 -12.11 -18.34 -12.88
N ALA A 137 -11.97 -19.65 -13.07
CA ALA A 137 -12.47 -20.68 -12.16
C ALA A 137 -11.43 -21.80 -12.01
N PRO A 138 -10.31 -21.54 -11.31
CA PRO A 138 -9.22 -22.51 -11.17
C PRO A 138 -9.63 -23.74 -10.37
N ASP A 139 -9.09 -24.89 -10.75
CA ASP A 139 -9.11 -26.08 -9.90
C ASP A 139 -8.05 -25.97 -8.78
N ALA A 140 -8.09 -26.91 -7.84
CA ALA A 140 -7.16 -26.94 -6.72
C ALA A 140 -5.68 -26.99 -7.17
N ALA A 141 -5.39 -27.69 -8.27
CA ALA A 141 -4.04 -27.79 -8.81
C ALA A 141 -3.54 -26.46 -9.39
N THR A 142 -4.44 -25.66 -9.98
CA THR A 142 -4.12 -24.33 -10.49
C THR A 142 -3.99 -23.33 -9.35
N LEU A 143 -4.87 -23.38 -8.34
CA LEU A 143 -4.75 -22.57 -7.12
C LEU A 143 -3.46 -22.84 -6.37
N ALA A 144 -3.03 -24.11 -6.27
CA ALA A 144 -1.77 -24.48 -5.64
C ALA A 144 -0.55 -23.78 -6.30
N LYS A 145 -0.59 -23.49 -7.60
CA LYS A 145 0.47 -22.73 -8.30
C LYS A 145 0.50 -21.26 -7.88
N MET A 146 -0.60 -20.72 -7.35
CA MET A 146 -0.72 -19.33 -6.89
C MET A 146 -0.24 -19.14 -5.44
N LYS A 147 0.05 -20.23 -4.70
CA LYS A 147 0.46 -20.19 -3.29
C LYS A 147 1.61 -19.20 -3.02
N ASP A 148 2.63 -19.24 -3.86
CA ASP A 148 3.83 -18.41 -3.71
C ASP A 148 3.81 -17.19 -4.63
N LEU A 149 2.70 -16.97 -5.37
CA LEU A 149 2.54 -15.83 -6.27
C LEU A 149 2.41 -14.54 -5.46
N SER A 150 3.38 -13.65 -5.62
CA SER A 150 3.41 -12.33 -5.02
C SER A 150 3.65 -11.28 -6.10
N LEU A 151 2.75 -10.29 -6.17
CA LEU A 151 2.94 -9.13 -7.04
C LEU A 151 4.06 -8.20 -6.54
N ASP A 152 4.64 -8.45 -5.37
CA ASP A 152 5.78 -7.69 -4.83
C ASP A 152 7.13 -8.23 -5.30
N ASP A 153 7.14 -9.33 -6.05
CA ASP A 153 8.33 -10.05 -6.48
C ASP A 153 8.20 -10.48 -7.94
N ARG A 154 9.03 -9.90 -8.82
CA ARG A 154 9.00 -10.19 -10.25
C ARG A 154 9.34 -11.65 -10.56
N ASP A 155 10.26 -12.24 -9.80
CA ASP A 155 10.66 -13.63 -10.04
C ASP A 155 9.49 -14.56 -9.71
N SER A 156 8.76 -14.29 -8.63
CA SER A 156 7.52 -15.01 -8.29
C SER A 156 6.45 -14.93 -9.39
N VAL A 157 6.23 -13.76 -9.99
CA VAL A 157 5.29 -13.61 -11.12
C VAL A 157 5.75 -14.40 -12.35
N THR A 158 7.05 -14.36 -12.64
CA THR A 158 7.66 -15.07 -13.78
C THR A 158 7.57 -16.59 -13.60
N ASP A 159 7.84 -17.07 -12.40
CA ASP A 159 7.71 -18.48 -12.02
C ASP A 159 6.27 -18.97 -12.15
N PHE A 160 5.31 -18.18 -11.68
CA PHE A 160 3.88 -18.49 -11.84
C PHE A 160 3.48 -18.57 -13.32
N LEU A 161 3.81 -17.54 -14.12
CA LEU A 161 3.52 -17.49 -15.56
C LEU A 161 4.08 -18.74 -16.26
N THR A 162 5.33 -19.10 -15.94
CA THR A 162 5.96 -20.32 -16.45
C THR A 162 5.21 -21.58 -16.01
N ALA A 163 4.82 -21.66 -14.73
CA ALA A 163 4.10 -22.81 -14.17
C ALA A 163 2.70 -23.01 -14.76
N VAL A 164 2.04 -21.95 -15.22
CA VAL A 164 0.75 -22.03 -15.94
C VAL A 164 0.90 -22.19 -17.45
N GLY A 165 2.13 -22.21 -17.97
CA GLY A 165 2.43 -22.55 -19.37
C GLY A 165 2.59 -21.36 -20.30
N VAL A 166 2.83 -20.15 -19.77
CA VAL A 166 3.19 -18.98 -20.58
C VAL A 166 4.61 -19.13 -21.11
N SER A 167 4.75 -19.05 -22.43
CA SER A 167 6.02 -19.27 -23.13
C SER A 167 6.80 -17.99 -23.44
N SER A 168 6.10 -16.85 -23.50
CA SER A 168 6.66 -15.52 -23.74
C SER A 168 6.08 -14.55 -22.73
N ILE A 169 6.93 -14.05 -21.84
CA ILE A 169 6.53 -13.11 -20.78
C ILE A 169 6.83 -11.70 -21.28
N ILE A 170 5.87 -10.80 -21.08
CA ILE A 170 5.94 -9.41 -21.50
C ILE A 170 7.04 -8.68 -20.73
N SER A 171 7.84 -7.88 -21.44
CA SER A 171 8.86 -7.05 -20.81
C SER A 171 8.25 -5.85 -20.07
N GLU A 172 9.01 -5.26 -19.15
CA GLU A 172 8.57 -4.03 -18.47
C GLU A 172 8.27 -2.88 -19.45
N SER A 173 9.13 -2.67 -20.45
CA SER A 173 8.92 -1.61 -21.43
C SER A 173 7.65 -1.80 -22.25
N GLU A 174 7.32 -3.05 -22.60
CA GLU A 174 6.08 -3.37 -23.32
C GLU A 174 4.87 -3.13 -22.42
N ALA A 175 4.91 -3.59 -21.17
CA ALA A 175 3.82 -3.37 -20.21
C ALA A 175 3.57 -1.89 -19.92
N LEU A 176 4.63 -1.10 -19.72
CA LEU A 176 4.53 0.35 -19.52
C LEU A 176 3.93 1.06 -20.74
N THR A 177 4.30 0.62 -21.95
CA THR A 177 3.77 1.16 -23.22
C THR A 177 2.29 0.83 -23.37
N HIS A 178 1.90 -0.40 -23.03
CA HIS A 178 0.50 -0.81 -23.04
C HIS A 178 -0.35 0.03 -22.08
N MET A 179 0.13 0.23 -20.84
CA MET A 179 -0.52 1.09 -19.84
C MET A 179 -0.67 2.54 -20.32
N GLU A 180 0.34 3.10 -20.99
CA GLU A 180 0.28 4.46 -21.55
C GLU A 180 -0.82 4.60 -22.60
N ASN A 181 -0.92 3.60 -23.49
CA ASN A 181 -1.93 3.59 -24.54
C ASN A 181 -3.34 3.40 -23.97
N ALA A 182 -3.47 2.64 -22.87
CA ALA A 182 -4.74 2.34 -22.25
C ALA A 182 -5.30 3.46 -21.38
N PHE A 183 -4.45 4.08 -20.54
CA PHE A 183 -4.91 5.03 -19.53
C PHE A 183 -3.92 6.16 -19.22
N GLY A 184 -2.83 6.26 -19.98
CA GLY A 184 -1.89 7.38 -19.90
C GLY A 184 -2.42 8.67 -20.50
N GLU A 185 -1.65 9.74 -20.42
CA GLU A 185 -2.02 11.07 -20.92
C GLU A 185 -2.47 11.06 -22.40
N LYS A 186 -1.90 10.16 -23.21
CA LYS A 186 -2.20 10.05 -24.65
C LYS A 186 -3.42 9.20 -24.98
N SER A 187 -3.91 8.41 -24.03
CA SER A 187 -5.03 7.47 -24.26
C SER A 187 -6.38 8.19 -24.50
N GLY A 188 -6.53 9.40 -23.95
CA GLY A 188 -7.83 10.07 -23.88
C GLY A 188 -8.79 9.49 -22.84
N THR A 189 -8.38 8.47 -22.08
CA THR A 189 -9.12 7.93 -20.94
C THR A 189 -9.17 8.97 -19.83
N VAL A 190 -10.37 9.46 -19.53
CA VAL A 190 -10.60 10.40 -18.44
C VAL A 190 -10.89 9.60 -17.16
N ARG A 191 -10.18 9.92 -16.07
CA ARG A 191 -10.40 9.32 -14.75
C ARG A 191 -10.81 10.39 -13.74
N GLY A 192 -11.89 10.15 -13.00
CA GLY A 192 -12.36 11.05 -11.97
C GLY A 192 -13.19 12.23 -12.49
N SER A 193 -13.69 13.04 -11.55
CA SER A 193 -14.66 14.10 -11.84
C SER A 193 -13.99 15.39 -12.36
N ASP A 194 -14.79 16.26 -12.98
CA ASP A 194 -14.37 17.60 -13.39
C ASP A 194 -14.39 18.62 -12.23
N GLU A 195 -14.65 18.17 -11.00
CA GLU A 195 -14.62 19.00 -9.81
C GLU A 195 -13.24 19.58 -9.53
N ALA A 196 -13.20 20.75 -8.90
CA ALA A 196 -11.96 21.46 -8.58
C ALA A 196 -10.99 20.60 -7.77
N ASN A 197 -9.68 20.79 -8.00
CA ASN A 197 -8.63 20.14 -7.22
C ASN A 197 -8.78 20.51 -5.73
N PRO A 198 -9.05 19.53 -4.85
CA PRO A 198 -9.38 19.77 -3.46
C PRO A 198 -8.17 20.21 -2.62
N PHE A 199 -6.93 20.15 -3.12
CA PHE A 199 -5.73 20.52 -2.37
C PHE A 199 -5.29 21.98 -2.56
N VAL A 200 -5.85 22.68 -3.55
CA VAL A 200 -5.50 24.07 -3.91
C VAL A 200 -6.73 24.98 -3.98
N ALA A 201 -7.70 24.72 -3.09
CA ALA A 201 -8.97 25.45 -2.99
C ALA A 201 -8.83 26.89 -2.43
N LYS A 202 -7.65 27.26 -1.94
CA LYS A 202 -7.26 28.55 -1.33
C LYS A 202 -8.13 28.92 -0.12
N ASN A 203 -8.45 27.93 0.70
CA ASN A 203 -9.35 28.06 1.86
C ASN A 203 -8.64 28.00 3.22
N GLY A 204 -7.29 27.94 3.25
CA GLY A 204 -6.52 27.88 4.51
C GLY A 204 -6.35 26.48 5.09
N GLN A 205 -6.82 25.42 4.41
CA GLN A 205 -6.70 24.04 4.87
C GLN A 205 -5.23 23.57 4.95
N TYR A 206 -5.00 22.56 5.77
CA TYR A 206 -3.69 21.93 5.89
C TYR A 206 -3.65 20.62 5.10
N ILE A 207 -2.57 20.41 4.37
CA ILE A 207 -2.29 19.21 3.57
C ILE A 207 -1.04 18.54 4.13
N ARG A 208 -1.17 17.34 4.66
CA ARG A 208 -0.04 16.47 5.01
C ARG A 208 0.43 15.75 3.76
N SER A 209 1.74 15.69 3.54
CA SER A 209 2.38 14.73 2.66
C SER A 209 3.27 13.79 3.46
N ILE A 210 3.30 12.52 3.08
CA ILE A 210 4.28 11.54 3.56
C ILE A 210 4.93 10.87 2.36
N MET A 211 6.24 10.65 2.43
CA MET A 211 7.04 10.08 1.35
C MET A 211 7.62 8.74 1.77
N VAL A 212 7.15 7.68 1.13
CA VAL A 212 7.61 6.31 1.37
C VAL A 212 8.60 5.93 0.27
N ARG A 213 9.90 6.00 0.54
CA ARG A 213 10.93 5.50 -0.39
C ARG A 213 11.11 4.00 -0.14
N GLN A 214 10.67 3.17 -1.07
CA GLN A 214 10.53 1.73 -0.83
C GLN A 214 11.80 0.96 -1.19
N TYR A 215 12.40 1.28 -2.34
CA TYR A 215 13.51 0.52 -2.90
C TYR A 215 14.50 1.40 -3.65
N ASP A 216 15.75 0.94 -3.64
CA ASP A 216 16.80 1.39 -4.56
C ASP A 216 17.29 0.23 -5.43
N ILE A 217 17.49 0.47 -6.72
CA ILE A 217 18.15 -0.44 -7.65
C ILE A 217 19.45 0.22 -8.09
N GLU A 218 20.57 -0.21 -7.52
CA GLU A 218 21.89 0.41 -7.69
C GLU A 218 22.62 0.00 -8.99
N ASP A 219 22.14 -1.04 -9.68
CA ASP A 219 22.69 -1.51 -10.96
C ASP A 219 21.54 -1.89 -11.91
N PRO A 220 20.75 -0.91 -12.36
CA PRO A 220 19.55 -1.16 -13.15
C PRO A 220 19.86 -1.76 -14.54
N ILE A 221 21.08 -1.61 -15.04
CA ILE A 221 21.48 -2.13 -16.35
C ILE A 221 21.75 -3.63 -16.30
N ASN A 222 22.53 -4.10 -15.32
CA ASN A 222 22.93 -5.51 -15.27
C ASN A 222 22.09 -6.33 -14.29
N ASN A 223 21.47 -5.69 -13.31
CA ASN A 223 20.69 -6.33 -12.24
C ASN A 223 19.38 -5.58 -11.92
N PRO A 224 18.48 -5.37 -12.91
CA PRO A 224 17.26 -4.56 -12.75
C PRO A 224 16.31 -5.06 -11.65
N ASN A 225 16.34 -6.35 -11.32
CA ASN A 225 15.49 -6.92 -10.26
C ASN A 225 16.17 -6.92 -8.88
N LYS A 226 17.45 -6.54 -8.77
CA LYS A 226 18.20 -6.59 -7.50
C LYS A 226 17.95 -5.33 -6.68
N LYS A 227 16.90 -5.39 -5.87
CA LYS A 227 16.47 -4.28 -5.01
C LYS A 227 17.19 -4.26 -3.68
N THR A 228 17.56 -3.06 -3.26
CA THR A 228 17.88 -2.73 -1.88
C THR A 228 16.60 -2.26 -1.20
N ILE A 229 16.18 -2.97 -0.15
CA ILE A 229 14.98 -2.63 0.63
C ILE A 229 15.37 -1.65 1.74
N LEU A 230 14.68 -0.52 1.80
CA LEU A 230 14.99 0.56 2.75
C LEU A 230 14.25 0.32 4.08
N VAL A 231 15.02 0.21 5.18
CA VAL A 231 14.53 -0.03 6.55
C VAL A 231 14.30 1.30 7.25
N HIS A 232 13.07 1.52 7.70
CA HIS A 232 12.57 2.80 8.22
C HIS A 232 12.54 2.88 9.75
N ALA A 233 12.71 1.73 10.43
CA ALA A 233 12.81 1.67 11.88
C ALA A 233 13.50 0.36 12.34
N ASP A 234 14.11 0.37 13.52
CA ASP A 234 14.68 -0.83 14.17
C ASP A 234 14.17 -0.94 15.62
N LYS A 235 13.31 -1.93 15.89
CA LYS A 235 12.71 -2.19 17.21
C LYS A 235 13.69 -2.80 18.22
N MET A 236 14.89 -3.16 17.81
CA MET A 236 15.96 -3.59 18.70
C MET A 236 16.61 -2.40 19.42
N LEU A 237 16.46 -1.18 18.90
CA LEU A 237 17.01 0.05 19.47
C LEU A 237 16.33 0.43 20.79
N PRO A 238 17.06 1.00 21.77
CA PRO A 238 16.47 1.63 22.95
C PRO A 238 15.32 2.57 22.58
N GLU A 239 14.24 2.56 23.37
CA GLU A 239 12.99 3.27 23.06
C GLU A 239 13.22 4.74 22.64
N THR A 240 14.05 5.50 23.37
CA THR A 240 14.38 6.89 22.99
C THR A 240 15.03 6.99 21.61
N VAL A 241 15.96 6.09 21.29
CA VAL A 241 16.66 6.10 19.99
C VAL A 241 15.73 5.66 18.87
N PHE A 242 14.88 4.65 19.13
CA PHE A 242 13.83 4.23 18.21
C PHE A 242 12.90 5.41 17.86
N GLU A 243 12.41 6.15 18.85
CA GLU A 243 11.53 7.30 18.63
C GLU A 243 12.23 8.47 17.90
N ASN A 244 13.52 8.67 18.11
CA ASN A 244 14.29 9.74 17.45
C ASN A 244 14.66 9.41 16.00
N THR A 245 14.65 8.13 15.60
CA THR A 245 15.15 7.68 14.30
C THR A 245 14.09 7.11 13.37
N ARG A 246 13.00 6.58 13.92
CA ARG A 246 11.91 5.98 13.14
C ARG A 246 11.13 7.04 12.36
N GLY A 247 10.66 6.67 11.19
CA GLY A 247 9.68 7.46 10.45
C GLY A 247 10.04 7.63 8.99
N MET A 248 9.44 8.63 8.37
CA MET A 248 9.60 8.96 6.96
C MET A 248 9.51 10.47 6.78
N PRO A 249 10.00 11.00 5.67
CA PRO A 249 9.84 12.40 5.35
C PRO A 249 8.37 12.78 5.27
N TYR A 250 8.09 13.95 5.80
CA TYR A 250 6.77 14.55 5.67
C TYR A 250 6.89 16.05 5.48
N PHE A 251 5.87 16.62 4.85
CA PHE A 251 5.60 18.06 4.89
C PHE A 251 4.15 18.29 5.29
N THR A 252 3.89 19.41 5.94
CA THR A 252 2.54 19.95 6.08
C THR A 252 2.49 21.30 5.41
N TYR A 253 1.59 21.43 4.46
CA TYR A 253 1.36 22.65 3.71
C TYR A 253 0.11 23.33 4.23
N GLN A 254 0.09 24.66 4.25
CA GLN A 254 -1.13 25.45 4.35
C GLN A 254 -1.44 26.06 2.99
N ASP A 255 -2.65 25.80 2.50
CA ASP A 255 -3.12 26.39 1.26
C ASP A 255 -3.49 27.87 1.45
N SER A 256 -2.91 28.74 0.62
CA SER A 256 -3.05 30.19 0.74
C SER A 256 -3.31 30.85 -0.62
N ALA A 257 -3.71 32.13 -0.58
CA ALA A 257 -3.88 32.93 -1.79
C ALA A 257 -2.59 33.04 -2.64
N ASN A 258 -1.41 32.86 -2.01
CA ASN A 258 -0.10 32.97 -2.65
C ASN A 258 0.50 31.61 -3.03
N GLY A 259 -0.26 30.51 -2.91
CA GLY A 259 0.20 29.14 -3.09
C GLY A 259 0.33 28.38 -1.77
N LEU A 260 0.99 27.22 -1.81
CA LEU A 260 1.14 26.35 -0.65
C LEU A 260 2.34 26.78 0.20
N LEU A 261 2.13 27.06 1.47
CA LEU A 261 3.19 27.42 2.42
C LEU A 261 3.55 26.21 3.26
N VAL A 262 4.83 25.86 3.40
CA VAL A 262 5.23 24.80 4.35
C VAL A 262 5.10 25.34 5.77
N VAL A 263 4.34 24.64 6.61
CA VAL A 263 4.10 25.01 8.02
C VAL A 263 4.72 24.04 9.03
N ALA A 264 5.05 22.84 8.59
CA ALA A 264 5.83 21.86 9.36
C ALA A 264 6.51 20.87 8.39
N GLU A 265 7.70 20.40 8.71
CA GLU A 265 8.42 19.41 7.91
C GLU A 265 9.40 18.58 8.75
N SER A 266 9.65 17.36 8.29
CA SER A 266 10.76 16.53 8.75
C SER A 266 11.37 15.91 7.50
N ASP A 267 12.21 16.64 6.78
CA ASP A 267 12.76 16.24 5.49
C ASP A 267 14.22 15.73 5.56
N PHE A 268 14.82 15.77 6.75
CA PHE A 268 16.21 15.35 6.94
C PHE A 268 16.34 13.83 7.00
N LEU A 269 16.59 13.24 5.83
CA LEU A 269 16.82 11.82 5.63
C LEU A 269 18.30 11.43 5.76
N LEU A 270 18.52 10.27 6.36
CA LEU A 270 19.81 9.64 6.49
C LEU A 270 19.73 8.23 5.91
N SER A 271 20.68 7.86 5.05
CA SER A 271 20.69 6.55 4.39
C SER A 271 22.00 5.78 4.61
N GLY A 272 21.91 4.45 4.56
CA GLY A 272 23.05 3.53 4.63
C GLY A 272 23.98 3.82 5.81
N ALA A 273 25.29 3.91 5.54
CA ALA A 273 26.30 4.16 6.56
C ALA A 273 26.09 5.46 7.35
N THR A 274 25.48 6.48 6.75
CA THR A 274 25.18 7.75 7.45
C THR A 274 24.09 7.54 8.50
N ALA A 275 23.07 6.72 8.18
CA ALA A 275 22.03 6.35 9.13
C ALA A 275 22.60 5.48 10.27
N GLU A 276 23.47 4.52 9.96
CA GLU A 276 24.15 3.70 10.96
C GLU A 276 25.03 4.53 11.91
N GLY A 277 25.74 5.52 11.37
CA GLY A 277 26.51 6.48 12.16
C GLY A 277 25.62 7.34 13.05
N HIS A 278 24.45 7.77 12.57
CA HIS A 278 23.48 8.53 13.36
C HIS A 278 22.90 7.71 14.51
N ILE A 279 22.52 6.45 14.28
CA ILE A 279 22.13 5.53 15.37
C ILE A 279 23.22 5.48 16.44
N ASN A 280 24.49 5.34 16.04
CA ASN A 280 25.61 5.30 16.98
C ASN A 280 25.77 6.62 17.76
N CYS A 281 25.49 7.77 17.12
CA CYS A 281 25.46 9.07 17.82
C CYS A 281 24.35 9.12 18.87
N GLU A 282 23.13 8.74 18.51
CA GLU A 282 21.99 8.71 19.43
C GLU A 282 22.22 7.77 20.63
N LEU A 283 22.85 6.62 20.39
CA LEU A 283 23.20 5.65 21.45
C LEU A 283 24.27 6.17 22.42
N THR A 284 25.27 6.90 21.91
CA THR A 284 26.41 7.36 22.71
C THR A 284 26.20 8.74 23.33
N GLY A 285 25.27 9.54 22.78
CA GLY A 285 25.11 10.95 23.11
C GLY A 285 26.32 11.83 22.70
N ASP A 286 27.28 11.29 21.94
CA ASP A 286 28.38 12.06 21.34
C ASP A 286 27.92 12.57 19.97
N SER A 287 28.22 13.83 19.64
CA SER A 287 27.90 14.44 18.34
C SER A 287 29.13 14.58 17.42
N THR A 288 30.32 14.22 17.89
CA THR A 288 31.59 14.65 17.27
C THR A 288 32.31 13.53 16.52
N ASN A 289 32.31 12.29 17.04
CA ASN A 289 33.10 11.19 16.49
C ASN A 289 32.28 9.94 16.12
N CYS A 290 30.99 9.90 16.47
CA CYS A 290 30.10 8.76 16.29
C CYS A 290 29.65 8.53 14.83
N SER A 291 29.59 9.59 14.02
CA SER A 291 28.94 9.59 12.69
C SER A 291 29.72 8.83 11.62
N GLN A 292 30.97 8.44 11.90
CA GLN A 292 31.82 7.67 10.98
C GLN A 292 31.89 6.18 11.29
N GLN A 293 31.20 5.72 12.34
CA GLN A 293 31.25 4.33 12.76
C GLN A 293 29.85 3.79 13.01
N ALA A 294 29.54 2.65 12.39
CA ALA A 294 28.34 1.90 12.69
C ALA A 294 28.48 1.15 14.02
N HIS A 295 27.40 1.10 14.79
CA HIS A 295 27.32 0.23 15.96
C HIS A 295 27.14 -1.23 15.50
N PRO A 296 27.93 -2.20 16.00
CA PRO A 296 27.97 -3.56 15.44
C PRO A 296 26.62 -4.31 15.48
N ASN A 297 25.73 -3.99 16.42
CA ASN A 297 24.40 -4.62 16.53
C ASN A 297 23.36 -3.98 15.59
N PHE A 298 23.64 -2.78 15.06
CA PHE A 298 22.70 -1.95 14.30
C PHE A 298 23.27 -1.61 12.93
N SER A 299 23.97 -2.56 12.32
CA SER A 299 24.35 -2.52 10.91
C SER A 299 23.46 -3.44 10.09
N LEU A 300 23.13 -3.03 8.88
CA LEU A 300 22.40 -3.85 7.92
C LEU A 300 23.32 -4.37 6.81
N ASN A 301 23.01 -5.56 6.32
CA ASN A 301 23.66 -6.15 5.17
C ASN A 301 22.69 -6.21 4.00
N SER A 302 23.24 -6.33 2.79
CA SER A 302 22.44 -6.58 1.59
C SER A 302 21.50 -7.78 1.79
N PRO A 303 20.22 -7.66 1.40
CA PRO A 303 19.64 -6.62 0.55
C PRO A 303 19.05 -5.41 1.28
N PHE A 304 19.35 -5.20 2.58
CA PHE A 304 18.76 -4.11 3.36
C PHE A 304 19.72 -2.93 3.55
N SER A 305 19.16 -1.73 3.65
CA SER A 305 19.86 -0.50 4.02
C SER A 305 18.95 0.38 4.85
N TYR A 306 19.48 1.10 5.83
CA TYR A 306 18.66 2.04 6.61
C TYR A 306 18.28 3.26 5.78
N LEU A 307 17.07 3.75 6.01
CA LEU A 307 16.59 5.07 5.64
C LEU A 307 15.83 5.64 6.83
N LEU A 308 16.50 6.49 7.61
CA LEU A 308 16.01 6.99 8.90
C LEU A 308 15.89 8.51 8.86
N ILE A 309 15.12 9.06 9.79
CA ILE A 309 15.02 10.50 9.99
C ILE A 309 15.92 10.94 11.16
N ASP A 310 16.38 12.19 11.13
CA ASP A 310 16.91 12.86 12.32
C ASP A 310 15.80 13.75 12.89
N LYS A 311 15.09 13.24 13.91
CA LYS A 311 13.96 13.96 14.52
C LYS A 311 14.36 15.30 15.13
N SER A 312 15.64 15.51 15.44
CA SER A 312 16.14 16.80 15.95
C SER A 312 16.16 17.91 14.89
N LYS A 313 16.01 17.56 13.61
CA LYS A 313 15.97 18.48 12.46
C LYS A 313 14.56 18.85 12.01
N GLU A 314 13.54 18.31 12.66
CA GLU A 314 12.14 18.65 12.39
C GLU A 314 11.90 20.16 12.61
N ASP A 315 11.34 20.82 11.60
CA ASP A 315 11.04 22.25 11.64
C ASP A 315 9.52 22.46 11.62
N THR A 316 9.02 23.16 12.63
CA THR A 316 7.60 23.53 12.76
C THR A 316 7.38 25.03 12.58
N THR A 317 8.40 25.73 12.08
CA THR A 317 8.37 27.15 11.79
C THR A 317 7.73 27.38 10.42
N PRO A 318 6.63 28.13 10.31
CA PRO A 318 6.03 28.43 9.03
C PRO A 318 6.97 29.19 8.09
N LYS A 319 7.17 28.65 6.89
CA LYS A 319 7.91 29.31 5.80
C LYS A 319 7.04 30.40 5.16
N THR A 320 7.68 31.50 4.77
CA THR A 320 6.99 32.65 4.16
C THR A 320 6.87 32.57 2.64
N GLU A 321 7.64 31.69 2.03
CA GLU A 321 7.68 31.50 0.57
C GLU A 321 6.79 30.33 0.16
N SER A 322 6.13 30.48 -0.99
CA SER A 322 5.35 29.39 -1.56
C SER A 322 6.27 28.26 -1.99
N TYR A 323 5.89 27.04 -1.62
CA TYR A 323 6.52 25.83 -2.10
C TYR A 323 5.98 25.50 -3.49
N GLY A 324 6.84 25.58 -4.50
CA GLY A 324 6.46 25.32 -5.90
C GLY A 324 6.48 23.85 -6.31
N TRP A 325 7.04 22.97 -5.47
CA TRP A 325 7.31 21.57 -5.80
C TRP A 325 6.29 20.62 -5.14
N VAL A 326 5.01 20.77 -5.49
CA VAL A 326 3.99 19.76 -5.19
C VAL A 326 3.53 19.08 -6.47
N PRO A 327 3.11 17.80 -6.41
CA PRO A 327 2.70 17.06 -7.59
C PRO A 327 1.32 17.45 -8.14
N PHE A 328 0.64 18.39 -7.48
CA PHE A 328 -0.66 18.89 -7.88
C PHE A 328 -0.63 20.42 -8.04
N ILE A 329 -1.10 20.89 -9.19
CA ILE A 329 -1.21 22.31 -9.53
C ILE A 329 -2.68 22.73 -9.59
N GLU A 330 -2.93 24.02 -9.91
CA GLU A 330 -4.28 24.48 -10.22
C GLU A 330 -4.92 23.64 -11.34
N GLY A 331 -6.16 23.19 -11.14
CA GLY A 331 -6.83 22.26 -12.04
C GLY A 331 -8.06 21.61 -11.40
N ASN A 332 -8.39 20.40 -11.86
CA ASN A 332 -9.51 19.60 -11.39
C ASN A 332 -9.04 18.20 -10.92
N GLN A 333 -9.96 17.38 -10.41
CA GLN A 333 -9.63 16.01 -9.98
C GLN A 333 -9.13 15.14 -11.13
N GLN A 334 -9.58 15.34 -12.37
CA GLN A 334 -9.03 14.65 -13.55
C GLN A 334 -7.53 14.90 -13.72
N ALA A 335 -7.06 16.13 -13.51
CA ALA A 335 -5.64 16.45 -13.60
C ALA A 335 -4.79 15.75 -12.51
N LEU A 336 -5.40 15.34 -11.40
CA LEU A 336 -4.74 14.52 -10.38
C LEU A 336 -4.62 13.06 -10.82
N ASN A 337 -5.55 12.57 -11.64
CA ASN A 337 -5.54 11.18 -12.10
C ASN A 337 -4.79 11.07 -13.44
N HIS A 338 -3.48 10.89 -13.37
CA HIS A 338 -2.60 10.83 -14.53
C HIS A 338 -1.67 9.63 -14.47
N TYR A 339 -1.16 9.24 -15.63
CA TYR A 339 -0.06 8.30 -15.76
C TYR A 339 0.85 8.79 -16.88
N THR A 340 2.14 8.92 -16.55
CA THR A 340 3.16 9.46 -17.44
C THR A 340 4.42 8.61 -17.29
N PRO A 341 4.66 7.64 -18.18
CA PRO A 341 5.86 6.82 -18.13
C PRO A 341 7.06 7.52 -18.76
N ASN A 342 8.22 7.24 -18.19
CA ASN A 342 9.52 7.63 -18.74
C ASN A 342 9.60 9.13 -19.13
N LYS A 343 9.00 10.00 -18.31
CA LYS A 343 9.02 11.44 -18.47
C LYS A 343 10.43 11.95 -18.17
N LEU A 344 11.00 12.71 -19.11
CA LEU A 344 12.26 13.39 -18.88
C LEU A 344 12.05 14.64 -18.02
N GLU A 345 12.72 14.70 -16.89
CA GLU A 345 12.74 15.84 -15.95
C GLU A 345 14.13 16.48 -15.89
N ASP A 346 14.19 17.74 -15.50
CA ASP A 346 15.43 18.50 -15.28
C ASP A 346 15.45 18.99 -13.82
N ASP A 347 16.05 18.18 -12.96
CA ASP A 347 16.10 18.31 -11.49
C ASP A 347 17.26 19.21 -11.03
N ARG A 348 17.64 20.20 -11.86
CA ARG A 348 18.72 21.13 -11.53
C ARG A 348 18.25 22.08 -10.43
N ASN A 349 19.17 22.47 -9.55
CA ASN A 349 18.85 23.49 -8.56
C ASN A 349 18.63 24.84 -9.24
N GLU A 350 17.85 25.70 -8.60
CA GLU A 350 17.66 27.06 -9.07
C GLU A 350 19.01 27.80 -9.17
N GLY A 351 19.29 28.37 -10.34
CA GLY A 351 20.54 29.06 -10.63
C GLY A 351 21.61 28.21 -11.31
N ASP A 352 21.44 26.89 -11.37
CA ASP A 352 22.38 26.00 -12.06
C ASP A 352 22.23 26.09 -13.59
N VAL A 353 23.36 26.27 -14.28
CA VAL A 353 23.41 26.36 -15.76
C VAL A 353 23.50 24.98 -16.43
N THR A 354 24.02 23.99 -15.70
CA THR A 354 24.13 22.61 -16.19
C THR A 354 22.81 21.89 -15.89
N PRO A 355 22.17 21.28 -16.89
CA PRO A 355 20.98 20.46 -16.64
C PRO A 355 21.28 19.28 -15.73
N SER A 356 20.27 18.83 -15.00
CA SER A 356 20.31 17.60 -14.22
C SER A 356 19.16 16.69 -14.63
N TYR A 357 19.34 16.02 -15.77
CA TYR A 357 18.34 15.15 -16.36
C TYR A 357 18.15 13.86 -15.58
N GLN A 358 16.87 13.48 -15.45
CA GLN A 358 16.43 12.19 -14.94
C GLN A 358 15.17 11.74 -15.69
N TYR A 359 14.84 10.46 -15.59
CA TYR A 359 13.58 9.94 -16.14
C TYR A 359 12.67 9.48 -15.01
N GLU A 360 11.37 9.70 -15.16
CA GLU A 360 10.38 9.35 -14.15
C GLU A 360 9.17 8.66 -14.79
N THR A 361 8.77 7.53 -14.22
CA THR A 361 7.41 7.00 -14.42
C THR A 361 6.56 7.41 -13.23
N LEU A 362 5.50 8.16 -13.50
CA LEU A 362 4.62 8.74 -12.48
C LEU A 362 3.19 8.27 -12.69
N SER A 363 2.52 7.90 -11.60
CA SER A 363 1.06 7.73 -11.57
C SER A 363 0.49 8.54 -10.42
N GLY A 364 -0.36 9.52 -10.74
CA GLY A 364 -1.17 10.23 -9.76
C GLY A 364 -2.57 9.63 -9.70
N SER A 365 -3.12 9.48 -8.49
CA SER A 365 -4.51 9.07 -8.31
C SER A 365 -5.14 9.77 -7.10
N TYR A 366 -6.23 10.49 -7.35
CA TYR A 366 -7.05 11.07 -6.29
C TYR A 366 -8.28 10.21 -6.06
N ASP A 367 -8.45 9.74 -4.82
CA ASP A 367 -9.62 9.00 -4.39
C ASP A 367 -10.60 9.95 -3.68
N PRO A 368 -11.80 10.21 -4.24
CA PRO A 368 -12.77 11.12 -3.64
C PRO A 368 -13.42 10.60 -2.35
N ILE A 369 -13.35 9.28 -2.09
CA ILE A 369 -13.92 8.64 -0.90
C ILE A 369 -12.93 8.72 0.27
N THR A 370 -11.67 8.33 0.05
CA THR A 370 -10.63 8.45 1.09
C THR A 370 -10.15 9.89 1.25
N LYS A 371 -10.31 10.71 0.20
CA LYS A 371 -9.74 12.06 0.04
C LYS A 371 -8.21 12.09 0.05
N ILE A 372 -7.59 10.98 -0.34
CA ILE A 372 -6.15 10.86 -0.47
C ILE A 372 -5.78 11.04 -1.94
N TYR A 373 -4.76 11.85 -2.20
CA TYR A 373 -4.01 11.79 -3.44
C TYR A 373 -2.76 10.93 -3.24
N THR A 374 -2.69 9.84 -3.98
CA THR A 374 -1.56 8.93 -3.98
C THR A 374 -0.72 9.18 -5.24
N GLN A 375 0.57 9.36 -5.07
CA GLN A 375 1.52 9.42 -6.18
C GLN A 375 2.49 8.24 -6.08
N VAL A 376 2.48 7.40 -7.10
CA VAL A 376 3.44 6.31 -7.30
C VAL A 376 4.51 6.79 -8.26
N ARG A 377 5.79 6.56 -7.93
CA ARG A 377 6.92 7.06 -8.71
C ARG A 377 8.05 6.02 -8.82
N SER A 378 8.58 5.87 -10.02
CA SER A 378 9.88 5.26 -10.29
C SER A 378 10.78 6.30 -10.95
N LYS A 379 11.89 6.67 -10.30
CA LYS A 379 12.85 7.70 -10.72
C LYS A 379 14.15 7.04 -11.15
N THR A 380 14.58 7.26 -12.38
CA THR A 380 15.86 6.83 -12.93
C THR A 380 16.85 7.98 -12.94
N GLU A 381 17.85 7.93 -12.06
CA GLU A 381 19.03 8.79 -12.10
C GLU A 381 19.97 8.35 -13.22
N LEU A 382 20.60 9.30 -13.90
CA LEU A 382 21.57 9.04 -14.97
C LEU A 382 23.01 9.10 -14.45
N ASN A 383 23.92 8.35 -15.09
CA ASN A 383 25.35 8.37 -14.76
C ASN A 383 25.99 9.74 -15.04
N ASP A 384 25.58 10.37 -16.14
CA ASP A 384 25.86 11.75 -16.48
C ASP A 384 24.52 12.49 -16.62
N PRO A 385 24.08 13.22 -15.57
CA PRO A 385 22.81 13.94 -15.61
C PRO A 385 22.82 15.13 -16.58
N SER A 386 23.96 15.50 -17.18
CA SER A 386 23.98 16.52 -18.24
C SER A 386 23.64 15.97 -19.63
N ASP A 387 23.64 14.64 -19.80
CA ASP A 387 23.36 13.94 -21.05
C ASP A 387 22.12 13.04 -20.92
N LYS A 388 21.04 13.41 -21.62
CA LYS A 388 19.77 12.66 -21.67
C LYS A 388 19.91 11.23 -22.19
N SER A 389 21.00 10.93 -22.90
CA SER A 389 21.29 9.60 -23.45
C SER A 389 22.19 8.74 -22.55
N SER A 390 22.63 9.30 -21.42
CA SER A 390 23.44 8.58 -20.44
C SER A 390 22.70 7.37 -19.88
N GLU A 391 23.44 6.32 -19.55
CA GLU A 391 22.87 5.11 -18.96
C GLU A 391 22.34 5.38 -17.55
N ALA A 392 21.35 4.57 -17.16
CA ALA A 392 20.80 4.59 -15.81
C ALA A 392 21.90 4.27 -14.78
N LYS A 393 22.01 5.13 -13.78
CA LYS A 393 22.88 4.96 -12.61
C LYS A 393 22.16 4.21 -11.51
N ARG A 394 20.95 4.66 -11.16
CA ARG A 394 20.16 4.12 -10.06
C ARG A 394 18.68 4.36 -10.33
N ILE A 395 17.84 3.42 -9.91
CA ILE A 395 16.39 3.61 -9.87
C ILE A 395 15.94 3.70 -8.42
N GLU A 396 15.08 4.66 -8.12
CA GLU A 396 14.40 4.83 -6.84
C GLU A 396 12.90 4.65 -7.03
N GLU A 397 12.28 3.80 -6.21
CA GLU A 397 10.83 3.65 -6.17
C GLU A 397 10.26 4.26 -4.90
N SER A 398 9.22 5.10 -5.07
CA SER A 398 8.57 5.79 -3.96
C SER A 398 7.05 5.87 -4.13
N LEU A 399 6.39 6.02 -2.99
CA LEU A 399 4.96 6.20 -2.83
C LEU A 399 4.71 7.41 -1.94
N ASN A 400 4.01 8.40 -2.44
CA ASN A 400 3.65 9.59 -1.68
C ASN A 400 2.15 9.64 -1.43
N PHE A 401 1.75 9.93 -0.20
CA PHE A 401 0.35 10.20 0.13
C PHE A 401 0.18 11.67 0.50
N PHE A 402 -0.89 12.28 -0.01
CA PHE A 402 -1.29 13.64 0.31
C PHE A 402 -2.75 13.65 0.79
N TYR A 403 -3.00 14.24 1.95
CA TYR A 403 -4.33 14.26 2.55
C TYR A 403 -4.51 15.46 3.48
N GLN A 404 -5.75 15.82 3.73
CA GLN A 404 -6.09 16.95 4.61
C GLN A 404 -5.95 16.58 6.09
N VAL A 405 -5.46 17.52 6.88
CA VAL A 405 -5.41 17.47 8.35
C VAL A 405 -6.00 18.75 8.95
N GLU A 406 -6.46 18.70 10.19
CA GLU A 406 -7.16 19.83 10.83
C GLU A 406 -6.17 20.90 11.35
N ALA A 407 -4.96 20.50 11.75
CA ALA A 407 -3.89 21.38 12.21
C ALA A 407 -2.51 20.92 11.71
N PRO A 408 -1.48 21.80 11.72
CA PRO A 408 -0.14 21.48 11.20
C PRO A 408 0.53 20.22 11.78
N ASN A 409 0.23 19.89 13.03
CA ASN A 409 0.82 18.76 13.75
C ASN A 409 -0.16 17.60 13.94
N ASP A 410 -1.36 17.69 13.35
CA ASP A 410 -2.35 16.62 13.39
C ASP A 410 -2.01 15.52 12.38
N GLU A 411 -2.61 14.36 12.61
CA GLU A 411 -2.48 13.18 11.79
C GLU A 411 -3.82 12.43 11.70
N ARG A 412 -4.00 11.67 10.63
CA ARG A 412 -5.12 10.75 10.44
C ARG A 412 -4.68 9.31 10.63
N TYR A 413 -5.64 8.47 11.00
CA TYR A 413 -5.37 7.12 11.45
C TYR A 413 -6.30 6.10 10.82
N VAL A 414 -5.75 4.92 10.56
CA VAL A 414 -6.51 3.69 10.37
C VAL A 414 -6.79 3.11 11.75
N ASP A 415 -8.06 2.87 12.08
CA ASP A 415 -8.47 2.24 13.33
C ASP A 415 -8.74 0.75 13.11
N PHE A 416 -7.95 -0.10 13.78
CA PHE A 416 -8.06 -1.55 13.64
C PHE A 416 -9.30 -2.13 14.35
N THR A 417 -10.03 -1.35 15.15
CA THR A 417 -11.26 -1.82 15.81
C THR A 417 -12.21 -2.50 14.82
N GLY A 418 -12.64 -3.72 15.13
CA GLY A 418 -13.50 -4.54 14.26
C GLY A 418 -12.86 -5.87 13.87
N THR A 419 -13.37 -6.48 12.80
CA THR A 419 -12.95 -7.82 12.35
C THR A 419 -12.06 -7.70 11.12
N TRP A 420 -10.91 -8.37 11.14
CA TRP A 420 -9.96 -8.40 10.05
C TRP A 420 -9.61 -9.84 9.70
N ASP A 421 -9.62 -10.15 8.41
CA ASP A 421 -9.24 -11.47 7.90
C ASP A 421 -7.93 -11.39 7.13
N THR A 422 -7.06 -12.34 7.41
CA THR A 422 -5.86 -12.65 6.67
C THR A 422 -6.08 -13.92 5.88
N THR A 423 -5.98 -13.85 4.56
CA THR A 423 -6.21 -15.00 3.66
C THR A 423 -4.88 -15.52 3.11
N GLN A 424 -4.76 -16.84 3.00
CA GLN A 424 -3.62 -17.53 2.39
C GLN A 424 -4.10 -18.66 1.48
N ILE A 425 -3.32 -18.99 0.44
CA ILE A 425 -3.54 -20.17 -0.40
C ILE A 425 -2.52 -21.23 0.02
N CYS A 426 -2.99 -22.43 0.38
CA CYS A 426 -2.15 -23.53 0.86
C CYS A 426 -1.62 -24.39 -0.30
N ALA A 427 -0.72 -25.33 0.00
CA ALA A 427 -0.03 -26.12 -1.04
C ALA A 427 -0.95 -27.06 -1.82
N ASP A 428 -2.08 -27.44 -1.23
CA ASP A 428 -3.13 -28.21 -1.87
C ASP A 428 -4.16 -27.34 -2.63
N GLY A 429 -3.96 -26.02 -2.65
CA GLY A 429 -4.82 -25.04 -3.31
C GLY A 429 -6.05 -24.63 -2.50
N GLN A 430 -6.24 -25.13 -1.28
CA GLN A 430 -7.29 -24.65 -0.38
C GLN A 430 -6.90 -23.31 0.25
N SER A 431 -7.89 -22.51 0.65
CA SER A 431 -7.65 -21.24 1.34
C SER A 431 -7.72 -21.40 2.86
N ALA A 432 -6.77 -20.80 3.57
CA ALA A 432 -6.82 -20.61 5.00
C ALA A 432 -7.20 -19.16 5.32
N VAL A 433 -8.02 -18.96 6.36
CA VAL A 433 -8.44 -17.63 6.82
C VAL A 433 -8.17 -17.52 8.32
N MET A 434 -7.20 -16.68 8.68
CA MET A 434 -6.98 -16.24 10.06
C MET A 434 -7.81 -14.99 10.30
N ARG A 435 -8.57 -14.96 11.40
CA ARG A 435 -9.41 -13.84 11.79
C ARG A 435 -8.92 -13.21 13.08
N MET A 436 -8.75 -11.90 13.08
CA MET A 436 -8.48 -11.07 14.25
C MET A 436 -9.66 -10.15 14.53
N VAL A 437 -10.22 -10.23 15.73
CA VAL A 437 -11.28 -9.33 16.19
C VAL A 437 -10.70 -8.37 17.23
N PHE A 438 -10.52 -7.11 16.82
CA PHE A 438 -9.96 -6.05 17.65
C PHE A 438 -11.04 -5.33 18.45
N ASP A 439 -10.78 -5.17 19.75
CA ASP A 439 -11.59 -4.40 20.69
C ASP A 439 -10.73 -3.36 21.44
N ALA A 440 -11.26 -2.76 22.51
CA ALA A 440 -10.58 -1.71 23.24
C ALA A 440 -9.26 -2.15 23.94
N GLU A 441 -9.04 -3.45 24.13
CA GLU A 441 -7.89 -3.98 24.88
C GLU A 441 -6.87 -4.70 23.98
N GLY A 442 -7.28 -5.16 22.79
CA GLY A 442 -6.41 -5.91 21.88
C GLY A 442 -7.20 -6.72 20.86
N ALA A 443 -6.67 -7.88 20.45
CA ALA A 443 -7.26 -8.74 19.42
C ALA A 443 -7.50 -10.17 19.89
N THR A 444 -8.67 -10.74 19.57
CA THR A 444 -8.91 -12.18 19.68
C THR A 444 -8.65 -12.85 18.34
N VAL A 445 -7.83 -13.90 18.32
CA VAL A 445 -7.42 -14.62 17.11
C VAL A 445 -8.26 -15.90 16.94
N SER A 446 -8.64 -16.25 15.72
CA SER A 446 -9.39 -17.48 15.41
C SER A 446 -9.22 -17.88 13.93
N GLY A 447 -9.74 -19.04 13.53
CA GLY A 447 -9.69 -19.50 12.14
C GLY A 447 -8.53 -20.44 11.87
N GLN A 448 -7.96 -20.34 10.67
CA GLN A 448 -6.99 -21.28 10.12
C GLN A 448 -5.78 -20.58 9.51
N GLU A 449 -4.63 -21.26 9.53
CA GLU A 449 -3.45 -20.92 8.74
C GLU A 449 -3.04 -22.09 7.84
N CYS A 450 -2.22 -21.83 6.82
CA CYS A 450 -1.67 -22.91 6.03
C CYS A 450 -0.57 -23.63 6.80
N ASN A 451 -0.73 -24.94 7.00
CA ASN A 451 0.40 -25.78 7.40
C ASN A 451 1.27 -26.13 6.16
N SER A 452 2.15 -27.12 6.29
CA SER A 452 2.99 -27.60 5.18
C SER A 452 2.23 -27.95 3.88
N ASN A 453 0.93 -28.28 3.96
CA ASN A 453 0.12 -28.74 2.84
C ASN A 453 -1.29 -28.10 2.75
N SER A 454 -2.06 -28.07 3.83
CA SER A 454 -3.49 -27.72 3.87
C SER A 454 -3.82 -26.74 5.01
N PRO A 455 -5.01 -26.12 5.03
CA PRO A 455 -5.46 -25.30 6.14
C PRO A 455 -5.58 -26.10 7.45
N GLU A 456 -5.04 -25.57 8.54
CA GLU A 456 -5.18 -26.10 9.89
C GLU A 456 -5.69 -25.03 10.85
N ASN A 457 -6.42 -25.44 11.88
CA ASN A 457 -6.88 -24.51 12.90
C ASN A 457 -5.68 -23.95 13.66
N LEU A 458 -5.73 -22.65 13.94
CA LEU A 458 -4.72 -21.98 14.75
C LEU A 458 -4.64 -22.63 16.13
N GLU A 459 -3.42 -22.96 16.57
CA GLU A 459 -3.19 -23.56 17.89
C GLU A 459 -3.66 -22.65 19.04
N ASN A 460 -3.60 -21.34 18.81
CA ASN A 460 -4.00 -20.28 19.72
C ASN A 460 -5.43 -19.74 19.42
N ALA A 461 -6.26 -20.46 18.69
CA ALA A 461 -7.63 -20.02 18.40
C ALA A 461 -8.43 -19.74 19.68
N GLY A 462 -8.97 -18.53 19.79
CA GLY A 462 -9.69 -18.01 20.96
C GLY A 462 -8.80 -17.23 21.93
N ASN A 463 -7.48 -17.22 21.76
CA ASN A 463 -6.60 -16.42 22.59
C ASN A 463 -6.77 -14.93 22.28
N LYS A 464 -6.71 -14.11 23.33
CA LYS A 464 -6.69 -12.66 23.26
C LYS A 464 -5.27 -12.16 23.50
N TYR A 465 -4.80 -11.31 22.59
CA TYR A 465 -3.52 -10.63 22.67
C TYR A 465 -3.78 -9.14 22.89
N THR A 466 -3.12 -8.56 23.88
CA THR A 466 -3.14 -7.13 24.13
C THR A 466 -2.42 -6.37 23.02
N TYR A 467 -2.70 -5.07 22.88
CA TYR A 467 -1.94 -4.22 21.94
C TYR A 467 -0.44 -4.18 22.25
N GLU A 468 -0.04 -4.32 23.52
CA GLU A 468 1.36 -4.40 23.92
C GLU A 468 2.01 -5.68 23.42
N GLU A 469 1.36 -6.83 23.59
CA GLU A 469 1.86 -8.12 23.08
C GLU A 469 1.96 -8.12 21.55
N LEU A 470 0.97 -7.54 20.86
CA LEU A 470 1.00 -7.39 19.40
C LEU A 470 2.13 -6.45 18.94
N ALA A 471 2.39 -5.37 19.68
CA ALA A 471 3.50 -4.46 19.38
C ALA A 471 4.88 -5.05 19.65
N ALA A 472 4.96 -6.05 20.55
CA ALA A 472 6.19 -6.76 20.87
C ALA A 472 6.59 -7.81 19.82
N ILE A 473 5.64 -8.23 18.97
CA ILE A 473 5.91 -9.10 17.81
C ILE A 473 6.18 -8.24 16.56
N ASP A 474 5.25 -8.16 15.61
CA ASP A 474 5.40 -7.46 14.33
C ASP A 474 4.37 -6.35 14.05
N TYR A 475 3.38 -6.13 14.91
CA TYR A 475 2.41 -5.02 14.79
C TYR A 475 2.90 -3.78 15.55
N TRP A 476 4.12 -3.36 15.21
CA TRP A 476 4.98 -2.46 15.99
C TRP A 476 4.38 -1.08 16.32
N TRP A 477 3.33 -0.64 15.62
CA TRP A 477 2.64 0.64 15.81
C TRP A 477 1.64 0.64 16.96
N PHE A 478 1.19 -0.54 17.39
CA PHE A 478 0.22 -0.66 18.48
C PHE A 478 0.80 -0.21 19.82
N ASN A 479 -0.08 -0.08 20.81
CA ASN A 479 0.26 0.38 22.16
C ASN A 479 0.86 1.80 22.22
N THR A 480 0.63 2.62 21.20
CA THR A 480 1.01 4.03 21.26
C THR A 480 0.01 4.81 22.12
N THR A 481 0.52 5.64 23.04
CA THR A 481 -0.30 6.43 23.98
C THR A 481 -1.36 7.27 23.25
N GLY A 482 -2.62 7.14 23.69
CA GLY A 482 -3.76 7.87 23.11
C GLY A 482 -4.30 7.31 21.79
N ARG A 483 -3.67 6.27 21.22
CA ARG A 483 -4.04 5.69 19.92
C ARG A 483 -3.70 4.19 19.82
N ALA A 484 -3.95 3.43 20.89
CA ALA A 484 -3.49 2.05 21.03
C ALA A 484 -3.89 1.10 19.86
N SER A 485 -5.07 1.31 19.25
CA SER A 485 -5.59 0.54 18.11
C SER A 485 -5.33 1.16 16.73
N LYS A 486 -4.58 2.26 16.67
CA LYS A 486 -4.55 3.17 15.52
C LYS A 486 -3.15 3.37 14.97
N ALA A 487 -3.05 3.31 13.65
CA ALA A 487 -1.79 3.47 12.92
C ALA A 487 -1.89 4.61 11.90
N THR A 488 -0.77 5.29 11.67
CA THR A 488 -0.65 6.26 10.55
C THR A 488 -0.33 5.52 9.25
N LEU A 489 -0.52 6.18 8.10
CA LEU A 489 -0.10 5.61 6.82
C LEU A 489 1.42 5.42 6.74
N THR A 490 2.21 6.26 7.41
CA THR A 490 3.67 6.09 7.57
C THR A 490 4.00 4.78 8.26
N GLU A 491 3.30 4.48 9.36
CA GLU A 491 3.54 3.26 10.13
C GLU A 491 3.16 2.00 9.33
N LEU A 492 2.04 2.06 8.61
CA LEU A 492 1.53 0.95 7.80
C LEU A 492 2.24 0.74 6.45
N ASN A 493 3.15 1.64 6.06
CA ASN A 493 3.95 1.52 4.83
C ASN A 493 5.45 1.43 5.12
N SER A 494 5.81 0.96 6.31
CA SER A 494 7.19 0.92 6.81
C SER A 494 7.84 -0.45 6.64
N VAL A 495 9.17 -0.42 6.63
CA VAL A 495 10.00 -1.63 6.76
C VAL A 495 10.71 -1.54 8.10
N VAL A 496 10.55 -2.57 8.93
CA VAL A 496 11.01 -2.55 10.33
C VAL A 496 11.85 -3.77 10.62
N ARG A 497 13.02 -3.57 11.23
CA ARG A 497 13.83 -4.65 11.80
C ARG A 497 13.37 -4.97 13.22
N PHE A 498 13.36 -6.25 13.57
CA PHE A 498 12.92 -6.75 14.85
C PHE A 498 13.63 -8.06 15.20
N CYS A 499 13.49 -8.47 16.45
CA CYS A 499 14.04 -9.70 16.98
C CYS A 499 12.89 -10.52 17.58
N ASP A 500 12.71 -11.74 17.08
CA ASP A 500 11.61 -12.63 17.40
C ASP A 500 12.09 -13.74 18.35
N ASP A 501 12.59 -13.33 19.53
CA ASP A 501 13.05 -14.25 20.58
C ASP A 501 12.50 -13.86 21.96
N THR A 502 11.31 -13.26 21.97
CA THR A 502 10.64 -12.79 23.20
C THR A 502 10.32 -13.94 24.14
N ASP A 503 9.98 -15.12 23.61
CA ASP A 503 9.71 -16.33 24.38
C ASP A 503 10.94 -16.85 25.16
N ASN A 504 12.15 -16.51 24.72
CA ASN A 504 13.41 -16.89 25.38
C ASN A 504 14.04 -15.71 26.16
N GLY A 505 13.25 -14.66 26.43
CA GLY A 505 13.63 -13.57 27.32
C GLY A 505 14.34 -12.40 26.64
N TYR A 506 14.37 -12.33 25.30
CA TYR A 506 14.75 -11.09 24.63
C TYR A 506 13.73 -10.00 24.95
N VAL A 507 14.22 -8.81 25.29
CA VAL A 507 13.38 -7.65 25.57
C VAL A 507 13.47 -6.69 24.38
N PRO A 508 12.38 -6.50 23.60
CA PRO A 508 12.33 -5.50 22.53
C PRO A 508 12.70 -4.12 23.04
N GLY A 509 13.49 -3.39 22.26
CA GLY A 509 14.01 -2.08 22.63
C GLY A 509 15.02 -2.07 23.78
N SER A 510 15.66 -3.20 24.10
CA SER A 510 16.73 -3.24 25.10
C SER A 510 18.08 -2.70 24.61
N GLY A 511 18.25 -2.55 23.29
CA GLY A 511 19.55 -2.29 22.67
C GLY A 511 20.48 -3.51 22.63
N ALA A 512 20.04 -4.66 23.14
CA ALA A 512 20.82 -5.89 23.13
C ALA A 512 20.88 -6.49 21.72
N GLN A 513 21.98 -7.19 21.44
CA GLN A 513 22.09 -8.01 20.23
C GLN A 513 20.98 -9.06 20.23
N CYS A 514 20.32 -9.26 19.09
CA CYS A 514 19.35 -10.32 18.96
C CYS A 514 20.05 -11.68 19.07
N PRO A 515 19.54 -12.59 19.91
CA PRO A 515 20.12 -13.91 20.06
C PRO A 515 19.99 -14.77 18.80
N VAL A 516 20.75 -15.85 18.80
CA VAL A 516 20.61 -16.98 17.87
C VAL A 516 19.97 -18.14 18.62
N ASP A 517 19.20 -18.96 17.91
CA ASP A 517 18.64 -20.17 18.50
C ASP A 517 19.71 -21.24 18.78
N GLU A 518 19.29 -22.38 19.34
CA GLU A 518 20.17 -23.51 19.66
C GLU A 518 20.95 -24.07 18.46
N ASN A 519 20.45 -23.84 17.24
CA ASN A 519 21.07 -24.27 15.99
C ASN A 519 21.95 -23.19 15.35
N GLY A 520 22.04 -22.00 15.97
CA GLY A 520 22.80 -20.87 15.47
C GLY A 520 22.08 -20.04 14.41
N TYR A 521 20.76 -20.20 14.24
CA TYR A 521 19.98 -19.36 13.34
C TYR A 521 19.62 -18.05 14.02
N SER A 522 19.80 -16.95 13.28
CA SER A 522 19.41 -15.61 13.73
C SER A 522 17.91 -15.55 14.00
N GLN A 523 17.53 -14.94 15.12
CA GLN A 523 16.13 -14.58 15.41
C GLN A 523 15.81 -13.15 14.95
N GLU A 524 16.72 -12.51 14.20
CA GLU A 524 16.48 -11.22 13.57
C GLU A 524 15.66 -11.39 12.30
N TYR A 525 14.75 -10.45 12.09
CA TYR A 525 13.90 -10.43 10.91
C TYR A 525 13.63 -8.99 10.48
N ILE A 526 13.21 -8.83 9.22
CA ILE A 526 12.75 -7.58 8.64
C ILE A 526 11.30 -7.77 8.19
N ILE A 527 10.37 -6.96 8.70
CA ILE A 527 8.98 -6.94 8.23
C ILE A 527 8.83 -5.76 7.31
N LYS A 528 8.30 -6.04 6.13
CA LYS A 528 7.72 -5.02 5.28
C LYS A 528 6.21 -5.01 5.44
N TRP A 529 5.68 -3.86 5.84
CA TRP A 529 4.25 -3.55 5.85
C TRP A 529 3.93 -2.59 4.70
N GLU A 530 2.85 -2.86 4.00
CA GLU A 530 2.38 -2.03 2.89
C GLU A 530 0.88 -1.92 2.93
N TYR A 531 0.37 -0.69 2.96
CA TYR A 531 -1.04 -0.42 3.10
C TYR A 531 -1.55 0.54 2.04
N GLN A 532 -2.50 0.05 1.25
CA GLN A 532 -3.27 0.86 0.33
C GLN A 532 -4.61 1.22 0.98
N PRO A 533 -4.85 2.49 1.36
CA PRO A 533 -6.08 2.89 2.01
C PRO A 533 -7.29 2.85 1.07
N ALA A 534 -8.44 2.45 1.62
CA ALA A 534 -9.74 2.49 0.96
C ALA A 534 -10.85 2.79 1.98
N GLY A 535 -11.99 3.28 1.48
CA GLY A 535 -13.13 3.67 2.32
C GLY A 535 -12.91 4.98 3.09
N THR A 536 -13.99 5.55 3.63
CA THR A 536 -13.95 6.89 4.27
C THR A 536 -13.07 6.94 5.52
N SER A 537 -13.00 5.81 6.24
CA SER A 537 -12.24 5.63 7.47
C SER A 537 -10.84 5.07 7.23
N TRP A 538 -10.46 4.87 5.96
CA TRP A 538 -9.18 4.31 5.53
C TRP A 538 -8.89 2.90 6.06
N ASP A 539 -9.90 2.15 6.46
CA ASP A 539 -9.77 0.84 7.13
C ASP A 539 -10.30 -0.33 6.28
N GLU A 540 -10.74 -0.08 5.05
CA GLU A 540 -11.25 -1.11 4.14
C GLU A 540 -10.19 -1.59 3.12
N GLY A 541 -8.99 -1.03 3.22
CA GLY A 541 -7.86 -1.28 2.32
C GLY A 541 -7.17 -2.64 2.52
N LEU A 542 -6.11 -2.88 1.75
CA LEU A 542 -5.28 -4.09 1.89
C LEU A 542 -4.00 -3.78 2.65
N LEU A 543 -3.78 -4.51 3.75
CA LEU A 543 -2.54 -4.50 4.50
C LEU A 543 -1.73 -5.75 4.15
N THR A 544 -0.66 -5.57 3.39
CA THR A 544 0.25 -6.64 3.00
C THR A 544 1.41 -6.70 3.98
N ARG A 545 1.77 -7.92 4.40
CA ARG A 545 2.90 -8.20 5.28
C ARG A 545 3.84 -9.20 4.64
N ARG A 546 5.13 -8.87 4.63
CA ARG A 546 6.22 -9.78 4.22
C ARG A 546 7.27 -9.85 5.32
N LYS A 547 7.47 -11.04 5.91
CA LYS A 547 8.55 -11.31 6.88
C LYS A 547 9.76 -11.88 6.15
N MET A 548 10.95 -11.34 6.43
CA MET A 548 12.19 -11.73 5.76
C MET A 548 13.29 -11.99 6.79
N THR A 549 14.18 -12.94 6.48
CA THR A 549 15.46 -13.10 7.19
C THR A 549 16.41 -11.93 6.90
N PRO A 550 17.52 -11.77 7.64
CA PRO A 550 18.52 -10.74 7.36
C PRO A 550 19.20 -10.88 5.99
N SER A 551 19.12 -12.06 5.36
CA SER A 551 19.60 -12.29 3.99
C SER A 551 18.55 -12.00 2.91
N GLY A 552 17.37 -11.52 3.27
CA GLY A 552 16.28 -11.18 2.35
C GLY A 552 15.39 -12.35 1.94
N VAL A 553 15.53 -13.53 2.56
CA VAL A 553 14.68 -14.69 2.26
C VAL A 553 13.33 -14.50 2.94
N THR A 554 12.24 -14.53 2.17
CA THR A 554 10.89 -14.50 2.72
C THR A 554 10.65 -15.74 3.58
N THR A 555 10.19 -15.54 4.81
CA THR A 555 9.82 -16.63 5.72
C THR A 555 8.30 -16.76 5.78
N GLY A 556 7.77 -17.93 5.42
CA GLY A 556 6.33 -18.15 5.31
C GLY A 556 5.71 -17.43 4.13
N HIS A 557 4.39 -17.26 4.17
CA HIS A 557 3.61 -16.64 3.10
C HIS A 557 3.51 -15.13 3.27
N VAL A 558 3.49 -14.41 2.14
CA VAL A 558 3.00 -13.03 2.12
C VAL A 558 1.54 -13.06 2.54
N SER A 559 1.20 -12.31 3.58
CA SER A 559 -0.14 -12.31 4.15
C SER A 559 -0.84 -10.99 3.86
N ILE A 560 -2.07 -11.06 3.37
CA ILE A 560 -2.90 -9.89 3.08
C ILE A 560 -4.05 -9.86 4.07
N MET A 561 -4.04 -8.85 4.93
CA MET A 561 -5.06 -8.57 5.92
C MET A 561 -6.02 -7.50 5.39
N GLN A 562 -7.32 -7.68 5.61
CA GLN A 562 -8.36 -6.73 5.22
C GLN A 562 -9.52 -6.76 6.21
N LYS A 563 -10.12 -5.60 6.47
CA LYS A 563 -11.29 -5.48 7.33
C LYS A 563 -12.52 -6.10 6.67
N ILE A 564 -13.31 -6.80 7.47
CA ILE A 564 -14.60 -7.37 7.06
C ILE A 564 -15.71 -6.46 7.58
N ASN A 565 -16.51 -5.93 6.65
CA ASN A 565 -17.62 -5.02 6.93
C ASN A 565 -18.94 -5.76 7.22
#